data_AF-A0A1N6ZPW3-F1
#
_entry.id   AF-A0A1N6ZPW3-F1
#
_cell.length_a   1.000
_cell.length_b   1.000
_cell.length_c   1.000
_cell.angle_alpha   90.00
_cell.angle_beta   90.00
_cell.angle_gamma   90.00
#
_symmetry.space_group_name_H-M   'P 1'
#
loop_
_entity.id
_entity.type
_entity.pdbx_description
1 polymer ?
#
loop_
_entity_poly.entity_id
_entity_poly.type
_entity_poly.pdbx_seq_one_letter_code
_entity_poly.pdbx_strand_id
1 'polypeptide(L)'
;MKRFFLCSALFLLGFSTIQAQKKSELIEQNQDLKYKLDSISRMVNTSQRNEKLANQRSEQYKSQVTELQDANATLLKNLNSFAALSSQNSKNINKTMAALERKEKQLKGVTNAVASNDSTAVAILTNSKQVLGENAKVGVTDGTVVISEKLDFFFTNGVGVEPSSASRSWIENVAKVANANPTSVITVASLNITGEMNIALQQAAAIASILIKDFGVNGERIIAIGQDGGLRESLQIKFQPDYKAFYDMAKGDAKN
;
A
#
# COMPACT_ATOMS: atom_id res chain seq x y z
N MET A 1 -101.56 98.35 17.86
CA MET A 1 -100.17 98.29 17.35
C MET A 1 -99.23 97.40 18.18
N LYS A 2 -99.36 97.27 19.52
CA LYS A 2 -98.47 96.41 20.34
C LYS A 2 -98.51 94.89 20.02
N ARG A 3 -99.66 94.36 19.55
CA ARG A 3 -99.81 92.92 19.20
C ARG A 3 -99.12 92.52 17.87
N PHE A 4 -99.02 93.43 16.90
CA PHE A 4 -98.35 93.17 15.61
C PHE A 4 -96.81 93.21 15.73
N PHE A 5 -96.27 94.10 16.57
CA PHE A 5 -94.84 94.16 16.88
C PHE A 5 -94.35 92.89 17.61
N LEU A 6 -95.19 92.33 18.48
CA LEU A 6 -94.88 91.10 19.21
C LEU A 6 -94.83 89.87 18.28
N CYS A 7 -95.74 89.77 17.32
CA CYS A 7 -95.72 88.70 16.31
C CYS A 7 -94.53 88.80 15.34
N SER A 8 -94.15 90.02 14.91
CA SER A 8 -92.98 90.25 14.06
C SER A 8 -91.66 89.89 14.77
N ALA A 9 -91.53 90.28 16.04
CA ALA A 9 -90.37 89.89 16.86
C ALA A 9 -90.29 88.37 17.08
N LEU A 10 -91.42 87.69 17.26
CA LEU A 10 -91.48 86.23 17.38
C LEU A 10 -91.07 85.52 16.08
N PHE A 11 -91.42 86.07 14.92
CA PHE A 11 -91.07 85.52 13.61
C PHE A 11 -89.58 85.68 13.28
N LEU A 12 -88.97 86.81 13.64
CA LEU A 12 -87.52 87.06 13.53
C LEU A 12 -86.69 86.18 14.49
N LEU A 13 -87.19 85.95 15.71
CA LEU A 13 -86.61 84.99 16.66
C LEU A 13 -86.76 83.53 16.17
N GLY A 14 -87.87 83.19 15.51
CA GLY A 14 -88.07 81.88 14.87
C GLY A 14 -87.14 81.63 13.67
N PHE A 15 -86.95 82.61 12.80
CA PHE A 15 -86.04 82.48 11.65
C PHE A 15 -84.56 82.42 12.05
N SER A 16 -84.15 83.19 13.06
CA SER A 16 -82.77 83.15 13.57
C SER A 16 -82.44 81.84 14.29
N THR A 17 -83.41 81.23 14.99
CA THR A 17 -83.23 79.91 15.63
C THR A 17 -83.16 78.76 14.62
N ILE A 18 -83.95 78.79 13.53
CA ILE A 18 -83.87 77.79 12.44
C ILE A 18 -82.54 77.91 11.66
N GLN A 19 -82.08 79.13 11.37
CA GLN A 19 -80.77 79.39 10.76
C GLN A 19 -79.62 78.95 11.69
N ALA A 20 -79.75 79.16 13.01
CA ALA A 20 -78.79 78.69 14.00
C ALA A 20 -78.76 77.16 14.13
N GLN A 21 -79.92 76.49 14.06
CA GLN A 21 -79.99 75.02 14.03
C GLN A 21 -79.27 74.44 12.81
N LYS A 22 -79.55 74.93 11.59
CA LYS A 22 -78.85 74.47 10.38
C LYS A 22 -77.35 74.74 10.41
N LYS A 23 -76.93 75.86 10.99
CA LYS A 23 -75.50 76.19 11.17
C LYS A 23 -74.83 75.28 12.20
N SER A 24 -75.52 74.92 13.27
CA SER A 24 -75.06 73.96 14.27
C SER A 24 -74.88 72.56 13.65
N GLU A 25 -75.87 72.10 12.87
CA GLU A 25 -75.83 70.82 12.18
C GLU A 25 -74.70 70.75 11.13
N LEU A 26 -74.47 71.83 10.38
CA LEU A 26 -73.33 71.95 9.45
C LEU A 26 -71.96 71.94 10.16
N ILE A 27 -71.87 72.51 11.37
CA ILE A 27 -70.65 72.48 12.20
C ILE A 27 -70.41 71.05 12.70
N GLU A 28 -71.45 70.36 13.14
CA GLU A 28 -71.38 68.97 13.60
C GLU A 28 -70.96 68.02 12.45
N GLN A 29 -71.55 68.17 11.26
CA GLN A 29 -71.13 67.42 10.07
C GLN A 29 -69.68 67.71 9.66
N ASN A 30 -69.23 68.97 9.76
CA ASN A 30 -67.83 69.31 9.49
C ASN A 30 -66.87 68.68 10.51
N GLN A 31 -67.27 68.63 11.79
CA GLN A 31 -66.50 67.95 12.82
C GLN A 31 -66.43 66.45 12.56
N ASP A 32 -67.55 65.80 12.24
CA ASP A 32 -67.59 64.37 11.89
C ASP A 32 -66.74 64.05 10.65
N LEU A 33 -66.83 64.87 9.59
CA LEU A 33 -65.99 64.73 8.40
C LEU A 33 -64.50 64.89 8.73
N LYS A 34 -64.14 65.85 9.59
CA LYS A 34 -62.75 65.98 10.09
C LYS A 34 -62.31 64.74 10.87
N TYR A 35 -63.14 64.24 11.79
CA TYR A 35 -62.84 63.02 12.53
C TYR A 35 -62.63 61.81 11.62
N LYS A 36 -63.49 61.64 10.60
CA LYS A 36 -63.35 60.58 9.59
C LYS A 36 -62.08 60.75 8.75
N LEU A 37 -61.76 61.98 8.34
CA LEU A 37 -60.57 62.27 7.54
C LEU A 37 -59.29 62.01 8.35
N ASP A 38 -59.24 62.44 9.61
CA ASP A 38 -58.12 62.15 10.52
C ASP A 38 -57.98 60.64 10.78
N SER A 39 -59.09 59.93 10.95
CA SER A 39 -59.12 58.47 11.10
C SER A 39 -58.57 57.76 9.86
N ILE A 40 -59.06 58.12 8.67
CA ILE A 40 -58.57 57.59 7.39
C ILE A 40 -57.09 57.91 7.21
N SER A 41 -56.66 59.15 7.49
CA SER A 41 -55.26 59.56 7.40
C SER A 41 -54.37 58.73 8.33
N ARG A 42 -54.80 58.46 9.57
CA ARG A 42 -54.09 57.56 10.51
C ARG A 42 -54.04 56.12 10.00
N MET A 43 -55.13 55.60 9.43
CA MET A 43 -55.15 54.26 8.85
C MET A 43 -54.21 54.15 7.65
N VAL A 44 -54.20 55.14 6.75
CA VAL A 44 -53.30 55.17 5.58
C VAL A 44 -51.85 55.24 6.03
N ASN A 45 -51.51 56.10 6.99
CA ASN A 45 -50.16 56.18 7.53
C ASN A 45 -49.72 54.87 8.19
N THR A 46 -50.60 54.22 8.94
CA THR A 46 -50.34 52.90 9.55
C THR A 46 -50.16 51.83 8.49
N SER A 47 -51.00 51.83 7.45
CA SER A 47 -50.95 50.89 6.32
C SER A 47 -49.65 51.03 5.53
N GLN A 48 -49.26 52.26 5.15
CA GLN A 48 -47.99 52.53 4.47
C GLN A 48 -46.77 52.14 5.32
N ARG A 49 -46.83 52.34 6.63
CA ARG A 49 -45.77 51.89 7.54
C ARG A 49 -45.66 50.37 7.57
N ASN A 50 -46.80 49.68 7.65
CA ASN A 50 -46.85 48.22 7.64
C ASN A 50 -46.39 47.65 6.28
N GLU A 51 -46.74 48.29 5.16
CA GLU A 51 -46.28 47.94 3.83
C GLU A 51 -44.75 48.06 3.72
N LYS A 52 -44.17 49.18 4.16
CA LYS A 52 -42.71 49.36 4.19
C LYS A 52 -42.01 48.30 5.03
N LEU A 53 -42.55 47.99 6.21
CA LEU A 53 -42.01 46.92 7.07
C LEU A 53 -42.14 45.54 6.43
N ALA A 54 -43.27 45.26 5.75
CA ALA A 54 -43.48 44.01 5.03
C ALA A 54 -42.50 43.85 3.86
N ASN A 55 -42.30 44.91 3.08
CA ASN A 55 -41.33 44.92 1.98
C ASN A 55 -39.90 44.72 2.49
N GLN A 56 -39.51 45.40 3.58
CA GLN A 56 -38.20 45.18 4.21
C GLN A 56 -38.01 43.74 4.68
N ARG A 57 -39.01 43.13 5.32
CA ARG A 57 -38.98 41.72 5.73
C ARG A 57 -38.90 40.78 4.52
N SER A 58 -39.65 41.08 3.46
CA SER A 58 -39.61 40.29 2.21
C SER A 58 -38.22 40.28 1.60
N GLU A 59 -37.56 41.44 1.49
CA GLU A 59 -36.18 41.53 0.99
C GLU A 59 -35.19 40.81 1.91
N GLN A 60 -35.34 40.92 3.24
CA GLN A 60 -34.52 40.17 4.19
C GLN A 60 -34.69 38.64 4.03
N TYR A 61 -35.93 38.16 3.92
CA TYR A 61 -36.19 36.73 3.68
C TYR A 61 -35.64 36.27 2.33
N LYS A 62 -35.74 37.09 1.30
CA LYS A 62 -35.17 36.79 -0.02
C LYS A 62 -33.64 36.70 0.04
N SER A 63 -32.98 37.60 0.77
CA SER A 63 -31.53 37.53 1.03
C SER A 63 -31.16 36.24 1.76
N GLN A 64 -31.86 35.93 2.86
CA GLN A 64 -31.60 34.71 3.64
C GLN A 64 -31.82 33.43 2.81
N VAL A 65 -32.86 33.38 1.98
CA VAL A 65 -33.10 32.24 1.08
C VAL A 65 -31.95 32.08 0.09
N THR A 66 -31.45 33.19 -0.47
CA THR A 66 -30.32 33.16 -1.41
C THR A 66 -29.04 32.68 -0.71
N GLU A 67 -28.74 33.23 0.47
CA GLU A 67 -27.59 32.80 1.29
C GLU A 67 -27.68 31.31 1.68
N LEU A 68 -28.88 30.82 2.04
CA LEU A 68 -29.11 29.41 2.34
C LEU A 68 -28.93 28.53 1.09
N GLN A 69 -29.37 28.98 -0.08
CA GLN A 69 -29.15 28.28 -1.35
C GLN A 69 -27.66 28.20 -1.68
N ASP A 70 -26.91 29.30 -1.54
CA ASP A 70 -25.47 29.36 -1.78
C ASP A 70 -24.68 28.51 -0.78
N ALA A 71 -25.07 28.54 0.50
CA ALA A 71 -24.49 27.68 1.54
C ALA A 71 -24.74 26.20 1.22
N ASN A 72 -25.96 25.83 0.83
CA ASN A 72 -26.28 24.47 0.42
C ASN A 72 -25.50 24.04 -0.83
N ALA A 73 -25.37 24.89 -1.84
CA ALA A 73 -24.58 24.62 -3.03
C ALA A 73 -23.10 24.36 -2.68
N THR A 74 -22.55 25.17 -1.75
CA THR A 74 -21.18 25.00 -1.25
C THR A 74 -21.01 23.70 -0.46
N LEU A 75 -21.96 23.37 0.42
CA LEU A 75 -21.97 22.11 1.16
C LEU A 75 -22.02 20.90 0.23
N LEU A 76 -22.89 20.91 -0.78
CA LEU A 76 -22.97 19.85 -1.78
C LEU A 76 -21.66 19.70 -2.56
N LYS A 77 -21.03 20.81 -2.96
CA LYS A 77 -19.72 20.79 -3.62
C LYS A 77 -18.63 20.18 -2.73
N ASN A 78 -18.61 20.53 -1.45
CA ASN A 78 -17.66 19.98 -0.49
C ASN A 78 -17.91 18.49 -0.24
N LEU A 79 -19.17 18.06 -0.11
CA LEU A 79 -19.54 16.66 0.02
C LEU A 79 -19.10 15.84 -1.21
N ASN A 80 -19.33 16.34 -2.41
CA ASN A 80 -18.87 15.69 -3.64
C ASN A 80 -17.34 15.59 -3.70
N SER A 81 -16.64 16.66 -3.32
CA SER A 81 -15.17 16.67 -3.26
C SER A 81 -14.63 15.68 -2.22
N PHE A 82 -15.29 15.59 -1.06
CA PHE A 82 -14.95 14.64 -0.01
C PHE A 82 -15.21 13.19 -0.46
N ALA A 83 -16.35 12.92 -1.11
CA ALA A 83 -16.66 11.60 -1.64
C ALA A 83 -15.65 11.17 -2.72
N ALA A 84 -15.26 12.08 -3.61
CA ALA A 84 -14.22 11.84 -4.62
C ALA A 84 -12.86 11.55 -3.97
N LEU A 85 -12.43 12.38 -3.00
CA LEU A 85 -11.18 12.19 -2.27
C LEU A 85 -11.18 10.88 -1.48
N SER A 86 -12.27 10.55 -0.81
CA SER A 86 -12.44 9.28 -0.07
C SER A 86 -12.35 8.08 -1.00
N SER A 87 -12.99 8.15 -2.17
CA SER A 87 -12.87 7.12 -3.21
C SER A 87 -11.44 6.97 -3.73
N GLN A 88 -10.74 8.08 -3.96
CA GLN A 88 -9.35 8.08 -4.40
C GLN A 88 -8.41 7.51 -3.33
N ASN A 89 -8.61 7.87 -2.06
CA ASN A 89 -7.86 7.32 -0.93
C ASN A 89 -8.08 5.80 -0.82
N SER A 90 -9.33 5.34 -0.95
CA SER A 90 -9.64 3.90 -0.94
C SER A 90 -8.95 3.16 -2.10
N LYS A 91 -8.94 3.74 -3.30
CA LYS A 91 -8.20 3.18 -4.46
C LYS A 91 -6.69 3.13 -4.19
N ASN A 92 -6.12 4.16 -3.59
CA ASN A 92 -4.70 4.19 -3.25
C ASN A 92 -4.36 3.15 -2.19
N ILE A 93 -5.19 3.00 -1.15
CA ILE A 93 -5.05 1.95 -0.13
C ILE A 93 -5.08 0.57 -0.77
N ASN A 94 -6.03 0.30 -1.67
CA ASN A 94 -6.09 -0.98 -2.37
C ASN A 94 -4.85 -1.27 -3.23
N LYS A 95 -4.34 -0.24 -3.94
CA LYS A 95 -3.09 -0.37 -4.70
C LYS A 95 -1.90 -0.68 -3.79
N THR A 96 -1.79 0.02 -2.66
CA THR A 96 -0.75 -0.21 -1.67
C THR A 96 -0.87 -1.62 -1.08
N MET A 97 -2.08 -2.07 -0.75
CA MET A 97 -2.32 -3.42 -0.23
C MET A 97 -1.91 -4.49 -1.23
N ALA A 98 -2.29 -4.34 -2.51
CA ALA A 98 -1.87 -5.27 -3.56
C ALA A 98 -0.35 -5.27 -3.80
N ALA A 99 0.31 -4.12 -3.63
CA ALA A 99 1.77 -4.05 -3.69
C ALA A 99 2.42 -4.75 -2.48
N LEU A 100 1.86 -4.58 -1.28
CA LEU A 100 2.32 -5.25 -0.06
C LEU A 100 2.14 -6.77 -0.16
N GLU A 101 0.98 -7.24 -0.63
CA GLU A 101 0.70 -8.66 -0.82
C GLU A 101 1.69 -9.32 -1.80
N ARG A 102 1.99 -8.66 -2.92
CA ARG A 102 3.03 -9.13 -3.85
C ARG A 102 4.41 -9.20 -3.18
N LYS A 103 4.76 -8.20 -2.37
CA LYS A 103 6.04 -8.18 -1.65
C LYS A 103 6.10 -9.25 -0.56
N GLU A 104 5.02 -9.49 0.16
CA GLU A 104 4.93 -10.56 1.15
C GLU A 104 5.09 -11.93 0.49
N LYS A 105 4.43 -12.18 -0.65
CA LYS A 105 4.59 -13.41 -1.42
C LYS A 105 6.05 -13.62 -1.87
N GLN A 106 6.69 -12.56 -2.36
CA GLN A 106 8.11 -12.59 -2.73
C GLN A 106 9.00 -12.93 -1.53
N LEU A 107 8.80 -12.26 -0.38
CA LEU A 107 9.56 -12.54 0.84
C LEU A 107 9.36 -13.98 1.31
N LYS A 108 8.13 -14.47 1.30
CA LYS A 108 7.81 -15.86 1.63
C LYS A 108 8.50 -16.86 0.70
N GLY A 109 8.58 -16.56 -0.60
CA GLY A 109 9.33 -17.36 -1.57
C GLY A 109 10.82 -17.45 -1.21
N VAL A 110 11.45 -16.31 -0.94
CA VAL A 110 12.86 -16.23 -0.51
C VAL A 110 13.09 -16.99 0.80
N THR A 111 12.26 -16.75 1.81
CA THR A 111 12.38 -17.43 3.12
C THR A 111 12.25 -18.95 2.98
N ASN A 112 11.29 -19.44 2.20
CA ASN A 112 11.11 -20.87 1.97
C ASN A 112 12.30 -21.48 1.23
N ALA A 113 12.86 -20.76 0.25
CA ALA A 113 14.03 -21.23 -0.49
C ALA A 113 15.27 -21.35 0.41
N VAL A 114 15.51 -20.37 1.29
CA VAL A 114 16.59 -20.43 2.28
C VAL A 114 16.39 -21.60 3.26
N ALA A 115 15.19 -21.77 3.81
CA ALA A 115 14.90 -22.88 4.73
C ALA A 115 15.04 -24.26 4.06
N SER A 116 14.58 -24.38 2.81
CA SER A 116 14.77 -25.60 2.02
C SER A 116 16.24 -25.89 1.77
N ASN A 117 17.05 -24.84 1.60
CA ASN A 117 18.47 -25.00 1.40
C ASN A 117 19.17 -25.55 2.63
N ASP A 118 18.91 -24.97 3.81
CA ASP A 118 19.50 -25.45 5.07
C ASP A 118 19.08 -26.89 5.37
N SER A 119 17.81 -27.23 5.10
CA SER A 119 17.31 -28.60 5.22
C SER A 119 18.06 -29.57 4.30
N THR A 120 18.36 -29.15 3.07
CA THR A 120 19.13 -29.94 2.09
C THR A 120 20.57 -30.12 2.54
N ALA A 121 21.22 -29.06 3.07
CA ALA A 121 22.57 -29.14 3.60
C ALA A 121 22.67 -30.12 4.78
N VAL A 122 21.69 -30.10 5.69
CA VAL A 122 21.61 -31.06 6.81
C VAL A 122 21.43 -32.49 6.28
N ALA A 123 20.55 -32.71 5.30
CA ALA A 123 20.36 -34.03 4.70
C ALA A 123 21.64 -34.56 4.04
N ILE A 124 22.35 -33.72 3.29
CA ILE A 124 23.62 -34.07 2.66
C ILE A 124 24.69 -34.36 3.72
N LEU A 125 24.78 -33.56 4.79
CA LEU A 125 25.71 -33.79 5.90
C LEU A 125 25.47 -35.16 6.54
N THR A 126 24.21 -35.48 6.88
CA THR A 126 23.83 -36.76 7.48
C THR A 126 24.15 -37.92 6.55
N ASN A 127 23.76 -37.84 5.28
CA ASN A 127 24.04 -38.87 4.28
C ASN A 127 25.56 -39.06 4.11
N SER A 128 26.33 -37.97 4.10
CA SER A 128 27.79 -38.02 3.98
C SER A 128 28.43 -38.73 5.18
N LYS A 129 28.00 -38.42 6.41
CA LYS A 129 28.49 -39.08 7.62
C LYS A 129 28.08 -40.56 7.69
N GLN A 130 26.90 -40.91 7.20
CA GLN A 130 26.44 -42.29 7.14
C GLN A 130 27.26 -43.14 6.15
N VAL A 131 27.59 -42.59 4.97
CA VAL A 131 28.26 -43.35 3.90
C VAL A 131 29.80 -43.33 4.05
N LEU A 132 30.39 -42.21 4.46
CA LEU A 132 31.85 -42.05 4.60
C LEU A 132 32.36 -42.39 6.01
N GLY A 133 31.46 -42.60 6.96
CA GLY A 133 31.77 -42.85 8.37
C GLY A 133 31.95 -41.57 9.19
N GLU A 134 31.87 -41.72 10.51
CA GLU A 134 31.84 -40.59 11.45
C GLU A 134 33.14 -39.76 11.44
N ASN A 135 34.27 -40.42 11.18
CA ASN A 135 35.60 -39.82 11.08
C ASN A 135 35.85 -39.03 9.78
N ALA A 136 34.92 -39.06 8.81
CA ALA A 136 35.07 -38.30 7.58
C ALA A 136 35.07 -36.78 7.85
N LYS A 137 35.97 -36.05 7.17
CA LYS A 137 36.06 -34.59 7.28
C LYS A 137 34.97 -33.91 6.45
N VAL A 138 33.76 -33.92 7.00
CA VAL A 138 32.58 -33.27 6.45
C VAL A 138 32.21 -32.07 7.32
N GLY A 139 32.05 -30.90 6.70
CA GLY A 139 31.60 -29.68 7.37
C GLY A 139 30.55 -28.94 6.55
N VAL A 140 29.84 -28.01 7.18
CA VAL A 140 28.89 -27.11 6.52
C VAL A 140 29.41 -25.69 6.66
N THR A 141 29.44 -24.95 5.55
CA THR A 141 29.84 -23.54 5.51
C THR A 141 28.91 -22.83 4.54
N ASP A 142 28.17 -21.82 5.01
CA ASP A 142 27.24 -21.01 4.21
C ASP A 142 26.24 -21.83 3.37
N GLY A 143 25.69 -22.89 3.98
CA GLY A 143 24.75 -23.82 3.31
C GLY A 143 25.39 -24.75 2.27
N THR A 144 26.72 -24.71 2.12
CA THR A 144 27.51 -25.66 1.32
C THR A 144 28.05 -26.76 2.22
N VAL A 145 27.85 -28.02 1.84
CA VAL A 145 28.49 -29.16 2.52
C VAL A 145 29.82 -29.45 1.85
N VAL A 146 30.91 -29.40 2.61
CA VAL A 146 32.27 -29.65 2.12
C VAL A 146 32.76 -30.97 2.67
N ILE A 147 33.05 -31.92 1.78
CA ILE A 147 33.74 -33.17 2.08
C ILE A 147 35.19 -33.01 1.64
N SER A 148 36.15 -33.17 2.55
CA SER A 148 37.56 -32.94 2.24
C SER A 148 38.44 -34.14 2.59
N GLU A 149 39.48 -34.37 1.81
CA GLU A 149 40.55 -35.30 2.17
C GLU A 149 41.90 -34.83 1.59
N LYS A 150 43.02 -35.28 2.17
CA LYS A 150 44.36 -34.88 1.75
C LYS A 150 44.66 -35.30 0.30
N LEU A 151 45.44 -34.51 -0.43
CA LEU A 151 45.82 -34.85 -1.82
C LEU A 151 46.58 -36.18 -1.91
N ASP A 152 47.46 -36.48 -0.95
CA ASP A 152 48.24 -37.74 -0.90
C ASP A 152 47.39 -39.01 -0.83
N PHE A 153 46.13 -38.89 -0.37
CA PHE A 153 45.20 -40.01 -0.35
C PHE A 153 44.72 -40.35 -1.77
N PHE A 154 44.51 -39.32 -2.60
CA PHE A 154 44.06 -39.48 -3.98
C PHE A 154 45.21 -39.75 -4.92
N PHE A 155 46.29 -38.98 -4.84
CA PHE A 155 47.39 -39.03 -5.80
C PHE A 155 48.68 -39.43 -5.07
N THR A 156 49.50 -40.28 -5.67
CA THR A 156 50.76 -40.72 -5.06
C THR A 156 51.67 -39.51 -4.79
N ASN A 157 52.01 -39.28 -3.51
CA ASN A 157 52.73 -38.10 -3.03
C ASN A 157 52.02 -36.75 -3.33
N GLY A 158 50.71 -36.76 -3.58
CA GLY A 158 49.94 -35.56 -3.90
C GLY A 158 50.18 -35.02 -5.32
N VAL A 159 51.03 -35.71 -6.11
CA VAL A 159 51.44 -35.33 -7.46
C VAL A 159 50.80 -36.26 -8.48
N GLY A 160 50.44 -35.71 -9.64
CA GLY A 160 49.85 -36.44 -10.75
C GLY A 160 48.33 -36.35 -10.79
N VAL A 161 47.72 -37.07 -11.73
CA VAL A 161 46.29 -36.97 -12.07
C VAL A 161 45.55 -38.30 -11.99
N GLU A 162 46.27 -39.40 -11.75
CA GLU A 162 45.68 -40.74 -11.64
C GLU A 162 45.35 -41.06 -10.18
N PRO A 163 44.07 -41.26 -9.82
CA PRO A 163 43.71 -41.56 -8.46
C PRO A 163 44.10 -42.99 -8.05
N SER A 164 44.56 -43.11 -6.80
CA SER A 164 44.98 -44.35 -6.16
C SER A 164 43.81 -45.35 -6.05
N SER A 165 44.11 -46.64 -6.03
CA SER A 165 43.10 -47.68 -5.83
C SER A 165 42.36 -47.53 -4.48
N ALA A 166 43.06 -47.08 -3.44
CA ALA A 166 42.48 -46.80 -2.13
C ALA A 166 41.46 -45.66 -2.16
N SER A 167 41.70 -44.64 -3.00
CA SER A 167 40.78 -43.50 -3.13
C SER A 167 39.49 -43.82 -3.88
N ARG A 168 39.46 -44.87 -4.70
CA ARG A 168 38.27 -45.25 -5.48
C ARG A 168 37.05 -45.54 -4.60
N SER A 169 37.23 -46.21 -3.47
CA SER A 169 36.11 -46.48 -2.54
C SER A 169 35.55 -45.20 -1.93
N TRP A 170 36.40 -44.22 -1.64
CA TRP A 170 35.96 -42.91 -1.17
C TRP A 170 35.18 -42.16 -2.25
N ILE A 171 35.67 -42.18 -3.50
CA ILE A 171 35.00 -41.53 -4.64
C ILE A 171 33.64 -42.19 -4.91
N GLU A 172 33.54 -43.52 -4.82
CA GLU A 172 32.27 -44.26 -4.92
C GLU A 172 31.28 -43.82 -3.85
N ASN A 173 31.74 -43.69 -2.60
CA ASN A 173 30.90 -43.26 -1.48
C ASN A 173 30.42 -41.81 -1.64
N VAL A 174 31.27 -40.92 -2.14
CA VAL A 174 30.85 -39.56 -2.51
C VAL A 174 29.85 -39.56 -3.67
N ALA A 175 30.02 -40.46 -4.65
CA ALA A 175 29.05 -40.60 -5.74
C ALA A 175 27.68 -41.08 -5.25
N LYS A 176 27.63 -41.98 -4.25
CA LYS A 176 26.37 -42.37 -3.60
C LYS A 176 25.66 -41.17 -2.95
N VAL A 177 26.40 -40.31 -2.26
CA VAL A 177 25.87 -39.06 -1.70
C VAL A 177 25.36 -38.12 -2.80
N ALA A 178 26.11 -37.99 -3.91
CA ALA A 178 25.72 -37.17 -5.05
C ALA A 178 24.43 -37.64 -5.75
N ASN A 179 24.28 -38.95 -5.91
CA ASN A 179 23.11 -39.56 -6.55
C ASN A 179 21.89 -39.55 -5.62
N ALA A 180 22.09 -39.67 -4.30
CA ALA A 180 21.01 -39.54 -3.32
C ALA A 180 20.46 -38.11 -3.20
N ASN A 181 21.22 -37.10 -3.62
CA ASN A 181 20.84 -35.70 -3.53
C ASN A 181 20.88 -35.06 -4.93
N PRO A 182 19.87 -35.30 -5.80
CA PRO A 182 19.93 -34.91 -7.21
C PRO A 182 19.93 -33.39 -7.47
N THR A 183 19.49 -32.58 -6.50
CA THR A 183 19.23 -31.14 -6.66
C THR A 183 20.45 -30.25 -6.39
N SER A 184 21.54 -30.78 -5.83
CA SER A 184 22.72 -29.99 -5.48
C SER A 184 23.67 -29.80 -6.67
N VAL A 185 24.35 -28.67 -6.75
CA VAL A 185 25.50 -28.48 -7.63
C VAL A 185 26.75 -29.02 -6.92
N ILE A 186 27.59 -29.76 -7.62
CA ILE A 186 28.76 -30.44 -7.06
C ILE A 186 30.01 -29.77 -7.61
N THR A 187 30.78 -29.14 -6.73
CA THR A 187 32.06 -28.54 -7.10
C THR A 187 33.20 -29.41 -6.59
N VAL A 188 33.99 -29.96 -7.51
CA VAL A 188 35.23 -30.68 -7.23
C VAL A 188 36.36 -29.66 -7.25
N ALA A 189 36.94 -29.37 -6.09
CA ALA A 189 38.02 -28.41 -5.93
C ALA A 189 39.31 -29.11 -5.50
N SER A 190 40.38 -28.98 -6.28
CA SER A 190 41.73 -29.34 -5.83
C SER A 190 42.44 -28.11 -5.30
N LEU A 191 42.88 -28.15 -4.04
CA LEU A 191 43.66 -27.11 -3.39
C LEU A 191 45.14 -27.48 -3.42
N ASN A 192 45.96 -26.65 -4.05
CA ASN A 192 47.41 -26.83 -4.13
C ASN A 192 48.14 -25.62 -3.53
N ILE A 193 49.21 -25.87 -2.77
CA ILE A 193 50.04 -24.83 -2.12
C ILE A 193 51.11 -24.24 -3.04
N THR A 194 51.53 -24.98 -4.07
CA THR A 194 52.65 -24.62 -4.96
C THR A 194 52.29 -23.53 -5.97
N GLY A 195 51.01 -23.13 -6.05
CA GLY A 195 50.51 -22.20 -7.06
C GLY A 195 50.36 -22.82 -8.46
N GLU A 196 50.67 -24.11 -8.61
CA GLU A 196 50.48 -24.85 -9.87
C GLU A 196 48.99 -25.14 -10.13
N MET A 197 48.25 -24.12 -10.58
CA MET A 197 46.80 -24.26 -10.81
C MET A 197 46.45 -25.25 -11.93
N ASN A 198 47.37 -25.49 -12.87
CA ASN A 198 47.15 -26.42 -13.97
C ASN A 198 46.99 -27.86 -13.46
N ILE A 199 47.89 -28.31 -12.56
CA ILE A 199 47.79 -29.67 -12.02
C ILE A 199 46.59 -29.81 -11.09
N ALA A 200 46.27 -28.77 -10.32
CA ALA A 200 45.06 -28.74 -9.48
C ALA A 200 43.78 -28.88 -10.33
N LEU A 201 43.69 -28.17 -11.45
CA LEU A 201 42.55 -28.29 -12.36
C LEU A 201 42.46 -29.69 -12.98
N GLN A 202 43.60 -30.24 -13.42
CA GLN A 202 43.62 -31.60 -14.00
C GLN A 202 43.22 -32.67 -12.99
N GLN A 203 43.68 -32.55 -11.74
CA GLN A 203 43.28 -33.44 -10.64
C GLN A 203 41.78 -33.36 -10.36
N ALA A 204 41.23 -32.14 -10.27
CA ALA A 204 39.79 -31.93 -10.09
C ALA A 204 38.99 -32.52 -11.26
N ALA A 205 39.45 -32.31 -12.50
CA ALA A 205 38.83 -32.84 -13.71
C ALA A 205 38.90 -34.37 -13.78
N ALA A 206 40.00 -35.00 -13.34
CA ALA A 206 40.13 -36.45 -13.29
C ALA A 206 39.10 -37.08 -12.34
N ILE A 207 38.95 -36.52 -11.14
CA ILE A 207 37.95 -36.98 -10.16
C ILE A 207 36.52 -36.73 -10.67
N ALA A 208 36.26 -35.55 -11.24
CA ALA A 208 34.98 -35.26 -11.87
C ALA A 208 34.63 -36.24 -13.00
N SER A 209 35.61 -36.61 -13.84
CA SER A 209 35.42 -37.59 -14.91
C SER A 209 35.07 -38.97 -14.36
N ILE A 210 35.64 -39.38 -13.23
CA ILE A 210 35.33 -40.67 -12.59
C ILE A 210 33.91 -40.65 -12.03
N LEU A 211 33.50 -39.57 -11.35
CA LEU A 211 32.13 -39.42 -10.84
C LEU A 211 31.08 -39.54 -11.97
N ILE A 212 31.37 -38.95 -13.13
CA ILE A 212 30.47 -39.00 -14.29
C ILE A 212 30.48 -40.36 -14.97
N LYS A 213 31.67 -40.85 -15.36
CA LYS A 213 31.80 -42.04 -16.23
C LYS A 213 31.63 -43.36 -15.47
N ASP A 214 32.25 -43.47 -14.30
CA ASP A 214 32.30 -44.73 -13.56
C ASP A 214 31.09 -44.88 -12.62
N PHE A 215 30.58 -43.76 -12.10
CA PHE A 215 29.50 -43.75 -11.07
C PHE A 215 28.21 -43.05 -11.48
N GLY A 216 28.10 -42.60 -12.74
CA GLY A 216 26.85 -42.12 -13.33
C GLY A 216 26.28 -40.83 -12.73
N VAL A 217 27.10 -40.00 -12.08
CA VAL A 217 26.65 -38.70 -11.59
C VAL A 217 26.39 -37.78 -12.80
N ASN A 218 25.25 -37.08 -12.82
CA ASN A 218 24.93 -36.15 -13.90
C ASN A 218 26.04 -35.08 -14.04
N GLY A 219 26.68 -35.00 -15.21
CA GLY A 219 27.77 -34.07 -15.48
C GLY A 219 27.36 -32.60 -15.54
N GLU A 220 26.10 -32.29 -15.87
CA GLU A 220 25.61 -30.90 -15.96
C GLU A 220 25.67 -30.14 -14.63
N ARG A 221 25.70 -30.89 -13.53
CA ARG A 221 25.75 -30.38 -12.16
C ARG A 221 27.13 -30.52 -11.52
N ILE A 222 28.15 -30.97 -12.25
CA ILE A 222 29.52 -31.08 -11.75
C ILE A 222 30.38 -29.95 -12.32
N ILE A 223 31.11 -29.27 -11.44
CA ILE A 223 32.05 -28.21 -11.76
C ILE A 223 33.43 -28.61 -11.21
N ALA A 224 34.46 -28.63 -12.04
CA ALA A 224 35.83 -28.90 -11.61
C ALA A 224 36.62 -27.59 -11.54
N ILE A 225 37.31 -27.34 -10.42
CA ILE A 225 38.10 -26.14 -10.19
C ILE A 225 39.46 -26.47 -9.57
N GLY A 226 40.51 -25.79 -10.02
CA GLY A 226 41.78 -25.69 -9.30
C GLY A 226 41.80 -24.40 -8.48
N GLN A 227 42.20 -24.47 -7.22
CA GLN A 227 42.29 -23.32 -6.32
C GLN A 227 43.64 -23.31 -5.59
N ASP A 228 44.11 -22.12 -5.23
CA ASP A 228 45.25 -21.96 -4.33
C ASP A 228 44.79 -22.36 -2.92
N GLY A 229 45.55 -23.27 -2.32
CA GLY A 229 45.27 -23.83 -1.01
C GLY A 229 45.68 -22.95 0.15
N GLY A 230 46.40 -21.84 -0.07
CA GLY A 230 46.75 -20.87 0.98
C GLY A 230 47.37 -21.54 2.20
N LEU A 231 48.35 -22.42 1.96
CA LEU A 231 49.04 -23.31 2.93
C LEU A 231 48.41 -24.69 3.19
N ARG A 232 47.38 -25.11 2.46
CA ARG A 232 46.73 -26.42 2.64
C ARG A 232 46.56 -27.18 1.33
N GLU A 233 46.94 -28.44 1.32
CA GLU A 233 46.74 -29.34 0.18
C GLU A 233 45.61 -30.33 0.46
N SER A 234 44.53 -30.22 -0.30
CA SER A 234 43.36 -31.09 -0.14
C SER A 234 42.50 -31.14 -1.38
N LEU A 235 41.87 -32.27 -1.63
CA LEU A 235 40.74 -32.36 -2.53
C LEU A 235 39.45 -32.11 -1.73
N GLN A 236 38.58 -31.26 -2.25
CA GLN A 236 37.29 -30.93 -1.65
C GLN A 236 36.16 -31.20 -2.64
N ILE A 237 35.12 -31.89 -2.18
CA ILE A 237 33.87 -32.05 -2.90
C ILE A 237 32.84 -31.21 -2.16
N LYS A 238 32.38 -30.15 -2.81
CA LYS A 238 31.43 -29.18 -2.27
C LYS A 238 30.06 -29.45 -2.86
N PHE A 239 29.09 -29.76 -2.02
CA PHE A 239 27.68 -29.85 -2.40
C PHE A 239 27.02 -28.53 -2.09
N GLN A 240 26.60 -27.85 -3.15
CA GLN A 240 26.06 -26.51 -3.10
C GLN A 240 24.59 -26.52 -3.51
N PRO A 241 23.82 -25.54 -3.05
CA PRO A 241 22.50 -25.26 -3.58
C PRO A 241 22.63 -24.76 -5.01
N ASP A 242 21.58 -24.92 -5.83
CA ASP A 242 21.52 -24.22 -7.11
C ASP A 242 21.26 -22.72 -6.87
N TYR A 243 22.34 -21.98 -6.63
CA TYR A 243 22.28 -20.53 -6.45
C TYR A 243 21.74 -19.82 -7.70
N LYS A 244 21.97 -20.36 -8.89
CA LYS A 244 21.47 -19.76 -10.14
C LYS A 244 19.94 -19.82 -10.16
N ALA A 245 19.37 -20.99 -9.88
CA ALA A 245 17.91 -21.13 -9.75
C ALA A 245 17.34 -20.22 -8.65
N PHE A 246 18.03 -20.07 -7.52
CA PHE A 246 17.64 -19.13 -6.46
C PHE A 246 17.63 -17.67 -6.95
N TYR A 247 18.68 -17.22 -7.65
CA TYR A 247 18.74 -15.87 -8.20
C TYR A 247 17.68 -15.64 -9.28
N ASP A 248 17.42 -16.62 -10.13
CA ASP A 248 16.40 -16.53 -11.18
C ASP A 248 14.99 -16.43 -10.57
N MET A 249 14.70 -17.19 -9.51
CA MET A 249 13.47 -17.05 -8.72
C MET A 249 13.34 -15.64 -8.13
N ALA A 250 14.36 -15.18 -7.40
CA ALA A 250 14.35 -13.88 -6.74
C ALA A 250 14.18 -12.72 -7.73
N LYS A 251 14.76 -12.84 -8.94
CA LYS A 251 14.65 -11.86 -10.03
C LYS A 251 13.33 -11.95 -10.77
N GLY A 252 12.81 -13.15 -11.02
CA GLY A 252 11.50 -13.38 -11.62
C GLY A 252 10.39 -12.76 -10.79
N ASP A 253 10.48 -12.91 -9.47
CA ASP A 253 9.55 -12.29 -8.52
C ASP A 253 9.72 -10.77 -8.39
N ALA A 254 10.90 -10.23 -8.73
CA ALA A 254 11.15 -8.78 -8.70
C ALA A 254 10.65 -8.04 -9.96
N LYS A 255 10.43 -8.75 -11.08
CA LYS A 255 9.98 -8.16 -12.35
C LYS A 255 8.45 -8.01 -12.47
N ASN A 256 7.68 -8.64 -11.57
CA ASN A 256 6.22 -8.61 -11.55
C ASN A 256 5.67 -7.83 -10.34
#